data_AF-A0A3C0AB44-F1
#
_entry.id   AF-A0A3C0AB44-F1
#
_cell.length_a   1.000
_cell.length_b   1.000
_cell.length_c   1.000
_cell.angle_alpha   90.00
_cell.angle_beta   90.00
_cell.angle_gamma   90.00
#
_symmetry.space_group_name_H-M   'P 1'
#
loop_
_entity.id
_entity.type
_entity.pdbx_description
1 polymer ?
#
loop_
_entity_poly.entity_id
_entity_poly.type
_entity_poly.pdbx_seq_one_letter_code
_entity_poly.pdbx_strand_id
1 'polypeptide(L)'
;MLLSQSKQNELEKMVRQLDDLDELASQTEGKSRVKGMIGNLSKEAARVQQTTRRLNATLRRLLDSRISTTRLRLATVLREIHSAAVRQAESQPEAEIEVFTEIDLFNGMERPFWQTPIQFEAMELKQEEPNEAERLNVFQKLAGMQRLDWDTMRSNIKSQIEFNERVTLPDLLNVFPPDNGPLEILGYIQLAYDGGHEVDENEFD
;
A
#
# COMPACT_ATOMS: atom_id res chain seq x y z
N MET A 1 3.26 27.95 0.51
CA MET A 1 4.15 29.03 0.05
C MET A 1 5.07 28.37 -0.99
N LEU A 2 5.16 28.73 -2.27
CA LEU A 2 4.98 29.99 -2.97
C LEU A 2 4.78 29.68 -4.48
N LEU A 3 3.64 30.02 -5.09
CA LEU A 3 3.76 30.98 -6.18
C LEU A 3 3.80 32.30 -5.41
N SER A 4 5.00 32.80 -5.19
CA SER A 4 5.22 33.87 -4.24
C SER A 4 4.38 35.07 -4.65
N GLN A 5 3.83 35.82 -3.68
CA GLN A 5 3.33 37.16 -4.00
C GLN A 5 4.41 37.96 -4.74
N SER A 6 5.69 37.71 -4.44
CA SER A 6 6.81 38.27 -5.19
C SER A 6 6.86 37.80 -6.66
N LYS A 7 6.60 36.53 -6.95
CA LYS A 7 6.60 35.95 -8.31
C LYS A 7 5.40 36.46 -9.13
N GLN A 8 4.24 36.65 -8.48
CA GLN A 8 3.08 37.29 -9.11
C GLN A 8 3.36 38.77 -9.41
N ASN A 9 3.93 39.50 -8.45
CA ASN A 9 4.31 40.91 -8.66
C ASN A 9 5.41 41.06 -9.72
N GLU A 10 6.33 40.10 -9.82
CA GLU A 10 7.38 40.04 -10.85
C GLU A 10 6.80 39.78 -12.24
N LEU A 11 5.82 38.88 -12.35
CA LEU A 11 5.07 38.64 -13.58
C LEU A 11 4.24 39.86 -13.99
N GLU A 12 3.57 40.52 -13.04
CA GLU A 12 2.85 41.79 -13.29
C GLU A 12 3.80 42.90 -13.76
N LYS A 13 5.02 42.97 -13.21
CA LYS A 13 6.04 43.91 -13.66
C LYS A 13 6.51 43.61 -15.09
N MET A 14 6.77 42.35 -15.43
CA MET A 14 7.13 41.97 -16.81
C MET A 14 6.02 42.28 -17.81
N VAL A 15 4.75 42.12 -17.42
CA VAL A 15 3.60 42.48 -18.27
C VAL A 15 3.55 44.00 -18.50
N ARG A 16 3.80 44.82 -17.47
CA ARG A 16 3.88 46.29 -17.63
C ARG A 16 5.06 46.71 -18.51
N GLN A 17 6.20 46.03 -18.41
CA GLN A 17 7.36 46.28 -19.28
C GLN A 17 7.09 45.89 -20.74
N LEU A 18 6.25 44.88 -20.98
CA LEU A 18 5.77 44.51 -22.31
C LEU A 18 4.83 45.56 -22.92
N ASP A 19 4.11 46.32 -22.08
CA ASP A 19 3.26 47.43 -22.53
C ASP A 19 4.10 48.60 -23.06
N ASP A 20 5.27 48.88 -22.47
CA ASP A 20 6.19 49.98 -22.82
C ASP A 20 7.06 49.73 -24.07
N LEU A 21 7.02 48.55 -24.67
CA LEU A 21 7.73 48.26 -25.92
C LEU A 21 6.99 48.83 -27.12
N ASP A 22 7.55 49.89 -27.72
CA ASP A 22 7.00 50.61 -28.89
C ASP A 22 6.78 49.71 -30.12
N GLU A 23 7.63 48.70 -30.32
CA GLU A 23 7.50 47.72 -31.41
C GLU A 23 6.23 46.87 -31.32
N LEU A 24 5.62 46.78 -30.13
CA LEU A 24 4.40 46.03 -29.86
C LEU A 24 3.17 46.95 -29.70
N ALA A 25 3.32 48.28 -29.84
CA ALA A 25 2.23 49.24 -29.70
C ALA A 25 1.12 49.06 -30.76
N SER A 26 1.48 48.55 -31.94
CA SER A 26 0.54 48.27 -33.05
C SER A 26 -0.24 46.95 -32.89
N GLN A 27 0.13 46.08 -31.95
CA GLN A 27 -0.47 44.75 -31.74
C GLN A 27 -1.32 44.67 -30.46
N THR A 28 -2.32 45.56 -30.38
CA THR A 28 -3.21 45.71 -29.22
C THR A 28 -3.99 44.43 -28.88
N GLU A 29 -4.37 43.64 -29.90
CA GLU A 29 -5.13 42.39 -29.72
C GLU A 29 -4.28 41.27 -29.07
N GLY A 30 -2.99 41.17 -29.45
CA GLY A 30 -2.05 40.21 -28.88
C GLY A 30 -1.75 40.49 -27.41
N LYS A 31 -1.52 41.77 -27.06
CA LYS A 31 -1.31 42.21 -25.66
C LYS A 31 -2.52 41.88 -24.77
N SER A 32 -3.74 42.14 -25.26
CA SER A 32 -4.98 41.85 -24.54
C SER A 32 -5.16 40.34 -24.29
N ARG A 33 -4.90 39.50 -25.31
CA ARG A 33 -4.96 38.02 -25.16
C ARG A 33 -3.99 37.48 -24.13
N VAL A 34 -2.73 37.90 -24.14
CA VAL A 34 -1.70 37.44 -23.18
C VAL A 34 -2.08 37.83 -21.75
N LYS A 35 -2.57 39.06 -21.55
CA LYS A 35 -3.04 39.53 -20.24
C LYS A 35 -4.23 38.71 -19.72
N GLY A 36 -5.17 38.35 -20.61
CA GLY A 36 -6.28 37.46 -20.30
C GLY A 36 -5.84 36.04 -19.93
N MET A 37 -4.89 35.46 -20.67
CA MET A 37 -4.36 34.12 -20.39
C MET A 37 -3.65 34.05 -19.04
N ILE A 38 -2.84 35.05 -18.68
CA ILE A 38 -2.14 35.09 -17.39
C ILE A 38 -3.14 35.18 -16.22
N GLY A 39 -4.18 36.01 -16.36
CA GLY A 39 -5.24 36.11 -15.36
C GLY A 39 -5.99 34.79 -15.16
N ASN A 40 -6.28 34.07 -16.25
CA ASN A 40 -6.94 32.76 -16.20
C ASN A 40 -6.03 31.69 -15.60
N LEU A 41 -4.75 31.67 -15.97
CA LEU A 41 -3.76 30.73 -15.42
C LEU A 41 -3.57 30.92 -13.91
N SER A 42 -3.51 32.17 -13.44
CA SER A 42 -3.40 32.47 -12.01
C SER A 42 -4.66 32.05 -11.23
N LYS A 43 -5.86 32.22 -11.81
CA LYS A 43 -7.12 31.76 -11.21
C LYS A 43 -7.17 30.23 -11.12
N GLU A 44 -6.75 29.52 -12.16
CA GLU A 44 -6.72 28.06 -12.15
C GLU A 44 -5.67 27.52 -11.17
N ALA A 45 -4.48 28.13 -11.11
CA ALA A 45 -3.47 27.77 -10.12
C ALA A 45 -3.97 27.95 -8.68
N ALA A 46 -4.71 29.04 -8.40
CA ALA A 46 -5.34 29.25 -7.09
C ALA A 46 -6.40 28.18 -6.76
N ARG A 47 -7.23 27.77 -7.73
CA ARG A 47 -8.22 26.69 -7.57
C ARG A 47 -7.58 25.34 -7.28
N VAL A 48 -6.53 24.99 -8.02
CA VAL A 48 -5.77 23.75 -7.77
C VAL A 48 -5.18 23.77 -6.38
N GLN A 49 -4.53 24.87 -5.98
CA GLN A 49 -3.93 24.97 -4.65
C GLN A 49 -4.97 24.85 -3.52
N GLN A 50 -6.15 25.47 -3.66
CA GLN A 50 -7.24 25.36 -2.70
C GLN A 50 -7.74 23.90 -2.60
N THR A 51 -7.85 23.21 -3.73
CA THR A 51 -8.28 21.82 -3.79
C THR A 51 -7.26 20.90 -3.10
N THR A 52 -5.97 21.07 -3.37
CA THR A 52 -4.89 20.32 -2.71
C THR A 52 -4.87 20.55 -1.21
N ARG A 53 -5.08 21.79 -0.74
CA ARG A 53 -5.21 22.09 0.70
C ARG A 53 -6.38 21.34 1.34
N ARG A 54 -7.54 21.32 0.68
CA ARG A 54 -8.73 20.59 1.17
C ARG A 54 -8.51 19.09 1.23
N LEU A 55 -7.84 18.52 0.21
CA LEU A 55 -7.53 17.10 0.16
C LEU A 55 -6.56 16.70 1.29
N ASN A 56 -5.49 17.49 1.50
CA ASN A 56 -4.53 17.26 2.57
C ASN A 56 -5.16 17.36 3.96
N ALA A 57 -6.06 18.32 4.18
CA ALA A 57 -6.80 18.44 5.44
C ALA A 57 -7.72 17.22 5.68
N THR A 58 -8.36 16.73 4.61
CA THR A 58 -9.23 15.55 4.68
C THR A 58 -8.44 14.28 4.99
N LEU A 59 -7.31 14.07 4.32
CA LEU A 59 -6.40 12.94 4.56
C LEU A 59 -5.89 12.93 6.01
N ARG A 60 -5.46 14.08 6.54
CA ARG A 60 -5.05 14.20 7.94
C ARG A 60 -6.18 13.83 8.90
N ARG A 61 -7.40 14.34 8.67
CA ARG A 61 -8.56 14.02 9.51
C ARG A 61 -8.91 12.53 9.49
N LEU A 62 -8.84 11.89 8.31
CA LEU A 62 -9.07 10.45 8.18
C LEU A 62 -7.98 9.64 8.91
N LEU A 63 -6.71 10.02 8.76
CA LEU A 63 -5.60 9.37 9.44
C LEU A 63 -5.72 9.50 10.97
N ASP A 64 -6.01 10.69 11.47
CA ASP A 64 -6.19 10.95 12.91
C ASP A 64 -7.36 10.15 13.48
N SER A 65 -8.49 10.05 12.74
CA SER A 65 -9.63 9.25 13.15
C SER A 65 -9.28 7.75 13.26
N ARG A 66 -8.53 7.20 12.29
CA ARG A 66 -8.10 5.80 12.32
C ARG A 66 -7.13 5.51 13.47
N ILE A 67 -6.19 6.42 13.73
CA ILE A 67 -5.24 6.27 14.85
C ILE A 67 -5.98 6.19 16.18
N SER A 68 -7.01 7.03 16.37
CA SER A 68 -7.81 7.02 17.60
C SER A 68 -8.58 5.70 17.80
N THR A 69 -9.19 5.16 16.75
CA THR A 69 -9.94 3.89 16.81
C THR A 69 -9.03 2.69 17.03
N THR A 70 -7.85 2.66 16.41
CA THR A 70 -6.90 1.56 16.56
C THR A 70 -6.34 1.51 17.98
N ARG A 71 -6.01 2.67 18.59
CA ARG A 71 -5.54 2.72 19.98
C ARG A 71 -6.57 2.22 20.98
N LEU A 72 -7.85 2.57 20.80
CA LEU A 72 -8.93 2.09 21.66
C LEU A 72 -9.17 0.57 21.51
N ARG A 73 -9.13 0.06 20.28
CA ARG A 73 -9.26 -1.39 20.02
C ARG A 73 -8.12 -2.17 20.66
N LEU A 74 -6.87 -1.71 20.49
CA LEU A 74 -5.69 -2.36 21.09
C LEU A 74 -5.77 -2.38 22.63
N ALA A 75 -6.17 -1.28 23.25
CA ALA A 75 -6.36 -1.23 24.70
C ALA A 75 -7.48 -2.17 25.20
N THR A 76 -8.52 -2.37 24.40
CA THR A 76 -9.63 -3.29 24.71
C THR A 76 -9.18 -4.74 24.62
N VAL A 77 -8.52 -5.12 23.52
CA VAL A 77 -7.98 -6.48 23.32
C VAL A 77 -6.97 -6.85 24.41
N LEU A 78 -6.06 -5.94 24.77
CA LEU A 78 -5.13 -6.19 25.87
C LEU A 78 -5.85 -6.44 27.19
N ARG A 79 -6.91 -5.68 27.47
CA ARG A 79 -7.71 -5.87 28.69
C ARG A 79 -8.46 -7.21 28.68
N GLU A 80 -8.98 -7.63 27.53
CA GLU A 80 -9.63 -8.93 27.37
C GLU A 80 -8.64 -10.08 27.60
N ILE A 81 -7.43 -10.01 27.01
CA ILE A 81 -6.35 -10.99 27.20
C ILE A 81 -5.97 -11.08 28.68
N HIS A 82 -5.71 -9.94 29.35
CA HIS A 82 -5.41 -9.93 30.78
C HIS A 82 -6.54 -10.55 31.61
N SER A 83 -7.80 -10.25 31.29
CA SER A 83 -8.94 -10.84 31.99
C SER A 83 -9.05 -12.36 31.76
N ALA A 84 -8.72 -12.84 30.57
CA ALA A 84 -8.74 -14.26 30.23
C ALA A 84 -7.61 -15.00 30.95
N ALA A 85 -6.40 -14.42 30.96
CA ALA A 85 -5.27 -14.97 31.68
C ALA A 85 -5.52 -15.07 33.19
N VAL A 86 -6.13 -14.05 33.80
CA VAL A 86 -6.49 -14.09 35.23
C VAL A 86 -7.55 -15.17 35.51
N ARG A 87 -8.61 -15.27 34.69
CA ARG A 87 -9.61 -16.33 34.84
C ARG A 87 -9.00 -17.72 34.75
N GLN A 88 -8.05 -17.92 33.83
CA GLN A 88 -7.38 -19.20 33.64
C GLN A 88 -6.37 -19.51 34.76
N ALA A 89 -5.77 -18.50 35.38
CA ALA A 89 -4.95 -18.68 36.57
C ALA A 89 -5.79 -19.09 37.80
N GLU A 90 -7.04 -18.61 37.91
CA GLU A 90 -7.97 -19.01 38.98
C GLU A 90 -8.54 -20.43 38.78
N SER A 91 -8.62 -20.90 37.53
CA SER A 91 -9.06 -22.26 37.18
C SER A 91 -7.89 -23.12 36.71
N GLN A 92 -6.85 -23.25 37.53
CA GLN A 92 -5.67 -24.04 37.16
C GLN A 92 -6.10 -25.50 36.91
N PRO A 93 -6.00 -26.02 35.67
CA PRO A 93 -6.30 -27.42 35.42
C PRO A 93 -5.25 -28.28 36.13
N GLU A 94 -5.68 -29.33 36.83
CA GLU A 94 -4.81 -30.43 37.27
C GLU A 94 -4.34 -31.20 36.03
N ALA A 95 -3.46 -30.60 35.26
CA ALA A 95 -2.70 -31.28 34.23
C ALA A 95 -1.27 -31.44 34.77
N GLU A 96 -0.89 -32.67 35.11
CA GLU A 96 0.51 -33.04 35.24
C GLU A 96 1.12 -32.98 33.84
N ILE A 97 1.70 -31.83 33.51
CA ILE A 97 2.51 -31.67 32.32
C ILE A 97 3.95 -31.95 32.76
N GLU A 98 4.45 -33.15 32.47
CA GLU A 98 5.90 -33.39 32.43
C GLU A 98 6.47 -32.64 31.22
N VAL A 99 6.87 -31.40 31.45
CA VAL A 99 7.62 -30.63 30.46
C VAL A 99 9.07 -31.09 30.53
N PHE A 100 9.51 -31.87 29.54
CA PHE A 100 10.94 -32.05 29.29
C PHE A 100 11.50 -30.72 28.78
N THR A 101 12.01 -29.92 29.70
CA THR A 101 12.65 -28.65 29.37
C THR A 101 14.11 -28.90 28.99
N GLU A 102 14.36 -29.39 27.78
CA GLU A 102 15.63 -29.07 27.11
C GLU A 102 15.51 -27.62 26.65
N ILE A 103 15.69 -26.69 27.60
CA ILE A 103 15.74 -25.27 27.28
C ILE A 103 17.11 -25.06 26.67
N ASP A 104 17.18 -25.03 25.35
CA ASP A 104 18.22 -24.25 24.69
C ASP A 104 18.00 -22.81 25.12
N LEU A 105 18.75 -22.40 26.14
CA LEU A 105 18.83 -21.02 26.61
C LEU A 105 19.42 -20.18 25.47
N PHE A 106 18.57 -19.79 24.52
CA PHE A 106 18.89 -18.76 23.56
C PHE A 106 19.03 -17.46 24.34
N ASN A 107 20.28 -17.09 24.59
CA ASN A 107 20.66 -15.87 25.24
C ASN A 107 20.19 -14.69 24.38
N GLY A 108 19.12 -14.00 24.80
CA GLY A 108 18.60 -12.81 24.11
C GLY A 108 19.57 -11.61 24.07
N MET A 109 20.76 -11.72 24.70
CA MET A 109 21.86 -10.76 24.58
C MET A 109 22.92 -11.16 23.55
N GLU A 110 22.82 -12.34 22.94
CA GLU A 110 23.63 -12.69 21.77
C GLU A 110 23.06 -11.98 20.56
N ARG A 111 23.41 -10.70 20.40
CA ARG A 111 23.36 -10.11 19.08
C ARG A 111 24.20 -11.01 18.17
N PRO A 112 23.65 -11.59 17.10
CA PRO A 112 24.50 -12.23 16.10
C PRO A 112 25.51 -11.17 15.65
N PHE A 113 26.78 -11.57 15.54
CA PHE A 113 27.78 -10.71 14.91
C PHE A 113 27.22 -10.22 13.58
N TRP A 114 27.46 -8.94 13.24
CA TRP A 114 26.98 -8.34 12.01
C TRP A 114 27.26 -9.30 10.83
N GLN A 115 26.20 -9.82 10.22
CA GLN A 115 26.30 -10.65 9.03
C GLN A 115 26.15 -9.74 7.82
N THR A 116 27.01 -9.93 6.82
CA THR A 116 26.88 -9.23 5.55
C THR A 116 25.50 -9.55 4.96
N PRO A 117 24.68 -8.53 4.64
CA PRO A 117 23.39 -8.75 3.98
C PRO A 117 23.60 -9.59 2.71
N ILE A 118 22.70 -10.52 2.44
CA ILE A 118 22.68 -11.27 1.18
C ILE A 118 22.68 -10.23 0.05
N GLN A 119 23.79 -10.19 -0.70
CA GLN A 119 23.85 -9.37 -1.90
C GLN A 119 23.05 -10.11 -2.96
N PHE A 120 21.81 -9.67 -3.17
CA PHE A 120 21.09 -10.03 -4.38
C PHE A 120 21.91 -9.52 -5.55
N GLU A 121 22.31 -10.41 -6.46
CA GLU A 121 22.74 -9.96 -7.78
C GLU A 121 21.61 -9.11 -8.34
N ALA A 122 21.92 -7.85 -8.63
CA ALA A 122 20.97 -6.98 -9.30
C ALA A 122 20.66 -7.64 -10.64
N MET A 123 19.53 -8.34 -10.71
CA MET A 123 18.99 -8.79 -11.98
C MET A 123 18.82 -7.52 -12.79
N GLU A 124 19.59 -7.40 -13.88
CA GLU A 124 19.29 -6.42 -14.89
C GLU A 124 17.92 -6.79 -15.44
N LEU A 125 16.89 -6.12 -14.91
CA LEU A 125 15.58 -6.10 -15.52
C LEU A 125 15.79 -5.49 -16.90
N LYS A 126 15.97 -6.35 -17.90
CA LYS A 126 15.88 -5.94 -19.28
C LYS A 126 14.51 -5.30 -19.41
N GLN A 127 14.50 -4.00 -19.65
CA GLN A 127 13.35 -3.33 -20.21
C GLN A 127 13.20 -3.90 -21.62
N GLU A 128 12.58 -5.07 -21.73
CA GLU A 128 11.90 -5.40 -22.97
C GLU A 128 10.86 -4.30 -23.15
N GLU A 129 10.97 -3.57 -24.25
CA GLU A 129 9.90 -2.75 -24.79
C GLU A 129 9.01 -3.73 -25.57
N PRO A 130 7.98 -4.34 -24.95
CA PRO A 130 7.08 -5.24 -25.66
C PRO A 130 6.49 -4.51 -26.85
N ASN A 131 6.42 -5.20 -27.99
CA ASN A 131 5.79 -4.69 -29.19
C ASN A 131 4.36 -4.23 -28.86
N GLU A 132 3.85 -3.20 -29.53
CA GLU A 132 2.52 -2.65 -29.26
C GLU A 132 1.41 -3.71 -29.37
N ALA A 133 1.58 -4.70 -30.26
CA ALA A 133 0.71 -5.86 -30.38
C ALA A 133 0.79 -6.81 -29.16
N GLU A 134 1.98 -7.03 -28.59
CA GLU A 134 2.17 -7.86 -27.40
C GLU A 134 1.63 -7.15 -26.16
N ARG A 135 1.86 -5.83 -26.02
CA ARG A 135 1.23 -5.02 -24.97
C ARG A 135 -0.28 -5.10 -25.01
N LEU A 136 -0.88 -4.98 -26.19
CA LEU A 136 -2.33 -5.05 -26.33
C LEU A 136 -2.85 -6.45 -25.98
N ASN A 137 -2.14 -7.52 -26.35
CA ASN A 137 -2.50 -8.89 -25.99
C ASN A 137 -2.42 -9.11 -24.47
N VAL A 138 -1.35 -8.66 -23.83
CA VAL A 138 -1.19 -8.73 -22.36
C VAL A 138 -2.26 -7.88 -21.67
N PHE A 139 -2.56 -6.69 -22.17
CA PHE A 139 -3.61 -5.83 -21.62
C PHE A 139 -5.01 -6.44 -21.79
N GLN A 140 -5.30 -7.06 -22.93
CA GLN A 140 -6.56 -7.79 -23.13
C GLN A 140 -6.67 -9.01 -22.23
N LYS A 141 -5.57 -9.74 -22.02
CA LYS A 141 -5.51 -10.84 -21.05
C LYS A 141 -5.78 -10.34 -19.64
N LEU A 142 -5.09 -9.28 -19.19
CA LEU A 142 -5.31 -8.65 -17.88
C LEU A 142 -6.74 -8.10 -17.73
N ALA A 143 -7.30 -7.48 -18.77
CA ALA A 143 -8.67 -6.96 -18.77
C ALA A 143 -9.73 -8.08 -18.79
N GLY A 144 -9.39 -9.24 -19.35
CA GLY A 144 -10.21 -10.45 -19.35
C GLY A 144 -10.09 -11.29 -18.08
N MET A 145 -9.11 -11.02 -17.20
CA MET A 145 -9.01 -11.69 -15.90
C MET A 145 -10.25 -11.34 -15.08
N GLN A 146 -11.01 -12.36 -14.68
CA GLN A 146 -12.18 -12.16 -13.83
C GLN A 146 -11.76 -11.61 -12.47
N ARG A 147 -12.68 -10.88 -11.83
CA ARG A 147 -12.50 -10.46 -10.43
C ARG A 147 -12.31 -11.70 -9.57
N LEU A 148 -11.28 -11.66 -8.71
CA LEU A 148 -11.07 -12.68 -7.68
C LEU A 148 -12.33 -12.81 -6.81
N ASP A 149 -12.83 -14.04 -6.71
CA ASP A 149 -13.91 -14.40 -5.80
C ASP A 149 -13.34 -14.76 -4.43
N TRP A 150 -13.13 -13.72 -3.63
CA TRP A 150 -12.57 -13.83 -2.28
C TRP A 150 -13.38 -14.71 -1.35
N ASP A 151 -14.71 -14.81 -1.56
CA ASP A 151 -15.58 -15.61 -0.71
C ASP A 151 -15.35 -17.10 -0.95
N THR A 152 -15.26 -17.49 -2.22
CA THR A 152 -14.92 -18.86 -2.62
C THR A 152 -13.50 -19.24 -2.17
N MET A 153 -12.51 -18.37 -2.39
CA MET A 153 -11.13 -18.63 -1.95
C MET A 153 -11.01 -18.82 -0.43
N ARG A 154 -11.74 -18.01 0.36
CA ARG A 154 -11.78 -18.16 1.82
C ARG A 154 -12.48 -19.45 2.26
N SER A 155 -13.51 -19.87 1.53
CA SER A 155 -14.19 -21.14 1.77
C SER A 155 -13.26 -22.32 1.53
N ASN A 156 -12.47 -22.29 0.45
CA ASN A 156 -11.50 -23.34 0.11
C ASN A 156 -10.46 -23.51 1.22
N ILE A 157 -9.88 -22.40 1.72
CA ILE A 157 -8.93 -22.44 2.83
C ILE A 157 -9.57 -23.00 4.09
N LYS A 158 -10.77 -22.53 4.47
CA LYS A 158 -11.47 -23.03 5.66
C LYS A 158 -11.75 -24.53 5.59
N SER A 159 -12.17 -25.01 4.42
CA SER A 159 -12.45 -26.43 4.21
C SER A 159 -11.22 -27.31 4.40
N GLN A 160 -10.02 -26.80 4.11
CA GLN A 160 -8.78 -27.56 4.31
C GLN A 160 -8.26 -27.48 5.75
N ILE A 161 -8.42 -26.32 6.40
CA ILE A 161 -8.03 -26.12 7.81
C ILE A 161 -8.94 -26.92 8.76
N GLU A 162 -10.17 -27.24 8.37
CA GLU A 162 -11.06 -28.09 9.16
C GLU A 162 -10.51 -29.52 9.35
N PHE A 163 -9.74 -30.02 8.38
CA PHE A 163 -9.17 -31.37 8.41
C PHE A 163 -7.66 -31.40 8.67
N ASN A 164 -6.95 -30.28 8.51
CA ASN A 164 -5.51 -30.19 8.67
C ASN A 164 -5.13 -28.98 9.55
N GLU A 165 -4.20 -29.18 10.49
CA GLU A 165 -3.73 -28.11 11.37
C GLU A 165 -2.95 -27.02 10.60
N ARG A 166 -2.32 -27.39 9.48
CA ARG A 166 -1.61 -26.51 8.54
C ARG A 166 -1.82 -27.01 7.12
N VAL A 167 -1.88 -26.08 6.15
CA VAL A 167 -2.10 -26.39 4.74
C VAL A 167 -1.10 -25.57 3.94
N THR A 168 -0.30 -26.24 3.11
CA THR A 168 0.62 -25.56 2.21
C THR A 168 -0.14 -25.02 0.99
N LEU A 169 0.36 -23.94 0.40
CA LEU A 169 -0.25 -23.38 -0.82
C LEU A 169 -0.23 -24.38 -2.00
N PRO A 170 0.84 -25.16 -2.25
CA PRO A 170 0.82 -26.21 -3.26
C PRO A 170 -0.27 -27.26 -3.04
N ASP A 171 -0.47 -27.73 -1.81
CA ASP A 171 -1.52 -28.72 -1.49
C ASP A 171 -2.92 -28.15 -1.73
N LEU A 172 -3.12 -26.89 -1.34
CA LEU A 172 -4.38 -26.19 -1.59
C LEU A 172 -4.68 -26.08 -3.09
N LEU A 173 -3.67 -25.76 -3.90
CA LEU A 173 -3.80 -25.63 -5.36
C LEU A 173 -3.97 -27.00 -6.05
N ASN A 174 -3.48 -28.09 -5.46
CA ASN A 174 -3.73 -29.44 -5.96
C ASN A 174 -5.19 -29.86 -5.78
N VAL A 175 -5.81 -29.46 -4.66
CA VAL A 175 -7.22 -29.77 -4.38
C VAL A 175 -8.17 -28.80 -5.10
N PHE A 176 -7.81 -27.53 -5.16
CA PHE A 176 -8.56 -26.46 -5.83
C PHE A 176 -7.69 -25.81 -6.91
N PRO A 177 -7.62 -26.42 -8.11
CA PRO A 177 -6.80 -25.90 -9.19
C PRO A 177 -7.25 -24.50 -9.61
N PRO A 178 -6.32 -23.56 -9.85
CA PRO A 178 -6.67 -22.18 -10.11
C PRO A 178 -7.26 -21.99 -11.52
N ASP A 179 -8.45 -21.42 -11.60
CA ASP A 179 -9.15 -21.18 -12.87
C ASP A 179 -8.65 -19.89 -13.56
N ASN A 180 -8.31 -18.87 -12.78
CA ASN A 180 -7.84 -17.56 -13.26
C ASN A 180 -6.31 -17.41 -13.21
N GLY A 181 -5.58 -18.51 -13.12
CA GLY A 181 -4.12 -18.54 -13.23
C GLY A 181 -3.39 -17.78 -12.09
N PRO A 182 -2.28 -17.07 -12.38
CA PRO A 182 -1.40 -16.48 -11.35
C PRO A 182 -2.08 -15.49 -10.40
N LEU A 183 -3.21 -14.90 -10.81
CA LEU A 183 -3.92 -13.91 -10.01
C LEU A 183 -4.56 -14.54 -8.77
N GLU A 184 -5.01 -15.79 -8.85
CA GLU A 184 -5.55 -16.51 -7.69
C GLU A 184 -4.48 -16.86 -6.68
N ILE A 185 -3.28 -17.19 -7.15
CA ILE A 185 -2.12 -17.46 -6.28
C ILE A 185 -1.80 -16.20 -5.45
N LEU A 186 -1.74 -15.04 -6.10
CA LEU A 186 -1.57 -13.75 -5.42
C LEU A 186 -2.71 -13.47 -4.44
N GLY A 187 -3.94 -13.83 -4.80
CA GLY A 187 -5.09 -13.70 -3.90
C GLY A 187 -4.97 -14.59 -2.66
N TYR A 188 -4.51 -15.84 -2.79
CA TYR A 188 -4.29 -16.74 -1.65
C TYR A 188 -3.18 -16.21 -0.72
N ILE A 189 -2.08 -15.69 -1.28
CA ILE A 189 -0.99 -15.08 -0.50
C ILE A 189 -1.51 -13.85 0.26
N GLN A 190 -2.27 -12.97 -0.40
CA GLN A 190 -2.85 -11.80 0.23
C GLN A 190 -3.82 -12.18 1.37
N LEU A 191 -4.60 -13.24 1.16
CA LEU A 191 -5.55 -13.73 2.15
C LEU A 191 -4.86 -14.34 3.38
N ALA A 192 -3.72 -15.02 3.19
CA ALA A 192 -2.89 -15.51 4.30
C ALA A 192 -2.30 -14.35 5.11
N TYR A 193 -1.78 -13.33 4.44
CA TYR A 193 -1.24 -12.13 5.09
C TYR A 193 -2.28 -11.35 5.90
N ASP A 194 -3.47 -11.10 5.31
CA ASP A 194 -4.57 -10.40 6.00
C ASP A 194 -5.14 -11.22 7.17
N GLY A 195 -5.04 -12.55 7.12
CA GLY A 195 -5.47 -13.45 8.19
C GLY A 195 -4.50 -13.53 9.37
N GLY A 196 -3.30 -12.94 9.26
CA GLY A 196 -2.24 -13.08 10.26
C GLY A 196 -1.61 -14.48 10.28
N HIS A 197 -1.76 -15.24 9.19
CA HIS A 197 -1.09 -16.52 9.02
C HIS A 197 0.35 -16.29 8.57
N GLU A 198 1.28 -17.04 9.14
CA GLU A 198 2.68 -17.01 8.73
C GLU A 198 2.82 -17.73 7.39
N VAL A 199 3.29 -17.00 6.38
CA VAL A 199 3.64 -17.59 5.07
C VAL A 199 5.11 -17.95 5.17
N ASP A 200 5.41 -19.23 5.32
CA ASP A 200 6.79 -19.70 5.26
C ASP A 200 7.24 -19.75 3.79
N GLU A 201 8.16 -18.87 3.43
CA GLU A 201 8.70 -18.76 2.07
C GLU A 201 9.81 -19.80 1.81
N ASN A 202 10.19 -20.64 2.79
CA ASN A 202 11.32 -21.55 2.70
C ASN A 202 10.98 -23.04 2.59
N GLU A 203 9.73 -23.46 2.77
CA GLU A 203 9.29 -24.83 2.50
C GLU A 203 8.89 -24.99 1.02
N PHE A 204 9.90 -25.10 0.16
CA PHE A 204 9.74 -25.70 -1.16
C PHE A 204 10.04 -27.20 -1.04
N ASP A 205 9.01 -28.00 -0.75
CA ASP A 205 9.03 -29.45 -0.99
C ASP A 205 7.89 -29.81 -1.96
#